data_AF-A0AAE4FP75-F1
#
_entry.id   AF-A0AAE4FP75-F1
#
_cell.length_a   1.000
_cell.length_b   1.000
_cell.length_c   1.000
_cell.angle_alpha   90.00
_cell.angle_beta   90.00
_cell.angle_gamma   90.00
#
_symmetry.space_group_name_H-M   'P 1'
#
loop_
_entity.id
_entity.type
_entity.pdbx_description
1 polymer ?
#
loop_
_entity_poly.entity_id
_entity_poly.type
_entity_poly.pdbx_seq_one_letter_code
_entity_poly.pdbx_strand_id
1 'polypeptide(L)'
;MKKSLLMFLGILPNTLLTVLIAVTAALRFYEPTDFPPQFPPGTFRDWSLWAFAATLLVALVDLGLKWFNGNLARNREDQARDQANQARNREIEREQRQIERKQYQDRRDFALLTYLAEPTPENQQKLTAICQEIQQNMDD
;
A
#
# COMPACT_ATOMS: atom_id res chain seq x y z
N MET A 1 16.06 -5.55 -17.30
CA MET A 1 15.47 -6.77 -17.87
C MET A 1 14.22 -7.28 -17.13
N LYS A 2 14.19 -7.35 -15.78
CA LYS A 2 13.02 -7.86 -15.01
C LYS A 2 11.68 -7.17 -15.29
N LYS A 3 11.65 -5.85 -15.48
CA LYS A 3 10.42 -5.10 -15.83
C LYS A 3 9.85 -5.49 -17.20
N SER A 4 10.70 -5.76 -18.19
CA SER A 4 10.26 -6.20 -19.53
C SER A 4 9.62 -7.59 -19.47
N LEU A 5 10.21 -8.51 -18.70
CA LEU A 5 9.68 -9.87 -18.54
C LEU A 5 8.32 -9.90 -17.84
N LEU A 6 8.13 -9.06 -16.81
CA LEU A 6 6.83 -8.89 -16.13
C LEU A 6 5.77 -8.27 -17.05
N MET A 7 6.17 -7.36 -17.94
CA MET A 7 5.26 -6.75 -18.93
C MET A 7 4.82 -7.76 -20.00
N PHE A 8 5.73 -8.63 -20.47
CA PHE A 8 5.41 -9.76 -21.34
C PHE A 8 4.50 -10.79 -20.64
N LEU A 9 4.76 -11.13 -19.37
CA LEU A 9 3.89 -11.99 -18.55
C LEU A 9 2.51 -11.39 -18.28
N GLY A 10 2.34 -10.06 -18.37
CA GLY A 10 1.05 -9.40 -18.24
C GLY A 10 0.21 -9.43 -19.52
N ILE A 11 0.84 -9.57 -20.69
CA ILE A 11 0.20 -9.61 -22.02
C ILE A 11 -0.09 -11.06 -22.45
N LEU A 12 0.83 -11.98 -22.10
CA LEU A 12 0.73 -13.41 -22.39
C LEU A 12 -0.64 -14.01 -22.02
N PRO A 13 -1.20 -13.83 -20.82
CA PRO A 13 -2.28 -14.67 -20.37
C PRO A 13 -3.59 -14.40 -21.12
N ASN A 14 -3.87 -13.14 -21.49
CA ASN A 14 -5.11 -12.80 -22.20
C ASN A 14 -5.09 -13.29 -23.66
N THR A 15 -3.93 -13.17 -24.32
CA THR A 15 -3.73 -13.71 -25.68
C THR A 15 -3.71 -15.24 -25.71
N LEU A 16 -3.18 -15.86 -24.65
CA LEU A 16 -3.07 -17.31 -24.54
C LEU A 16 -4.43 -17.95 -24.18
N LEU A 17 -5.23 -17.30 -23.33
CA LEU A 17 -6.59 -17.71 -23.01
C LEU A 17 -7.49 -17.63 -24.25
N THR A 18 -7.39 -16.56 -25.05
CA THR A 18 -8.14 -16.43 -26.31
C THR A 18 -7.72 -17.46 -27.36
N VAL A 19 -6.42 -17.73 -27.52
CA VAL A 19 -5.92 -18.80 -28.40
C VAL A 19 -6.40 -20.18 -27.93
N LEU A 20 -6.36 -20.47 -26.62
CA LEU A 20 -6.81 -21.76 -26.10
C LEU A 20 -8.32 -21.96 -26.20
N ILE A 21 -9.13 -20.91 -26.01
CA ILE A 21 -10.57 -20.96 -26.29
C ILE A 21 -10.80 -21.28 -27.77
N ALA A 22 -10.07 -20.62 -28.69
CA ALA A 22 -10.19 -20.87 -30.12
C ALA A 22 -9.79 -22.30 -30.50
N VAL A 23 -8.70 -22.82 -29.93
CA VAL A 23 -8.25 -24.22 -30.12
C VAL A 23 -9.27 -25.21 -29.54
N THR A 24 -9.81 -24.93 -28.35
CA THR A 24 -10.83 -25.77 -27.71
C THR A 24 -12.11 -25.81 -28.56
N ALA A 25 -12.57 -24.66 -29.07
CA ALA A 25 -13.73 -24.59 -29.95
C ALA A 25 -13.48 -25.33 -31.28
N ALA A 26 -12.32 -25.12 -31.91
CA ALA A 26 -11.94 -25.81 -33.15
C ALA A 26 -11.91 -27.33 -32.99
N LEU A 27 -11.40 -27.84 -31.86
CA LEU A 27 -11.39 -29.27 -31.56
C LEU A 27 -12.77 -29.81 -31.17
N ARG A 28 -13.60 -28.98 -30.52
CA ARG A 28 -14.95 -29.35 -30.05
C ARG A 28 -15.98 -29.44 -31.18
N PHE A 29 -15.85 -28.57 -32.19
CA PHE A 29 -16.73 -28.52 -33.38
C PHE A 29 -16.15 -29.27 -34.57
N TYR A 30 -15.06 -30.01 -34.39
CA TYR A 30 -14.51 -30.91 -35.40
C TYR A 30 -15.49 -32.09 -35.64
N GLU A 31 -16.19 -32.08 -36.77
CA GLU A 31 -17.04 -33.19 -37.18
C GLU A 31 -16.27 -34.18 -38.08
N PRO A 32 -16.39 -35.51 -37.87
CA PRO A 32 -15.68 -36.53 -38.66
C PRO A 32 -16.00 -36.54 -40.16
N THR A 33 -16.98 -35.75 -40.60
CA THR A 33 -17.50 -35.72 -41.97
C THR A 33 -16.74 -34.80 -42.91
N ASP A 34 -15.92 -33.88 -42.39
CA ASP A 34 -15.22 -32.88 -43.21
C ASP A 34 -13.94 -33.42 -43.86
N PHE A 35 -13.37 -34.52 -43.36
CA PHE A 35 -12.26 -35.26 -43.99
C PHE A 35 -12.34 -36.76 -43.64
N PRO A 36 -12.27 -37.70 -44.61
CA PRO A 36 -12.36 -39.13 -44.35
C PRO A 36 -11.17 -39.62 -43.47
N PRO A 37 -11.38 -40.49 -42.46
CA PRO A 37 -10.48 -40.55 -41.30
C PRO A 37 -9.22 -41.41 -41.50
N GLN A 38 -8.11 -40.96 -40.90
CA GLN A 38 -6.97 -41.80 -40.48
C GLN A 38 -6.93 -42.05 -38.96
N PHE A 39 -7.79 -41.40 -38.15
CA PHE A 39 -7.73 -41.47 -36.68
C PHE A 39 -9.06 -41.88 -36.05
N PRO A 40 -9.05 -42.72 -34.99
CA PRO A 40 -10.26 -43.22 -34.34
C PRO A 40 -11.01 -42.12 -33.56
N PRO A 41 -12.37 -42.18 -33.52
CA PRO A 41 -13.22 -41.08 -33.03
C PRO A 41 -13.13 -40.78 -31.53
N GLY A 42 -12.62 -41.71 -30.70
CA GLY A 42 -12.42 -41.47 -29.27
C GLY A 42 -11.36 -40.41 -28.96
N THR A 43 -10.37 -40.27 -29.85
CA THR A 43 -9.17 -39.47 -29.61
C THR A 43 -9.48 -37.97 -29.51
N PHE A 44 -10.34 -37.42 -30.37
CA PHE A 44 -10.65 -35.98 -30.41
C PHE A 44 -11.30 -35.45 -29.13
N ARG A 45 -12.15 -36.25 -28.48
CA ARG A 45 -12.84 -35.84 -27.25
C ARG A 45 -11.87 -35.74 -26.08
N ASP A 46 -10.89 -36.63 -26.00
CA ASP A 46 -9.83 -36.56 -25.00
C ASP A 46 -8.95 -35.32 -25.20
N TRP A 47 -8.57 -35.00 -26.44
CA TRP A 47 -7.84 -33.76 -26.76
C TRP A 47 -8.61 -32.50 -26.37
N SER A 48 -9.95 -32.50 -26.54
CA SER A 48 -10.78 -31.35 -26.13
C SER A 48 -10.79 -31.14 -24.61
N LEU A 49 -10.73 -32.21 -23.82
CA LEU A 49 -10.70 -32.15 -22.36
C LEU A 49 -9.34 -31.62 -21.86
N TRP A 50 -8.24 -32.05 -22.51
CA TRP A 50 -6.91 -31.51 -22.28
C TRP A 50 -6.80 -30.04 -22.66
N ALA A 51 -7.37 -29.63 -23.80
CA ALA A 51 -7.42 -28.22 -24.22
C ALA A 51 -8.23 -27.36 -23.23
N PHE A 52 -9.36 -27.86 -22.74
CA PHE A 52 -10.14 -27.18 -21.71
C PHE A 52 -9.36 -27.04 -20.39
N ALA A 53 -8.70 -28.12 -19.93
CA ALA A 53 -7.88 -28.10 -18.72
C ALA A 53 -6.72 -27.10 -18.85
N ALA A 54 -6.07 -27.05 -20.01
CA ALA A 54 -5.03 -26.06 -20.28
C ALA A 54 -5.60 -24.63 -20.27
N THR A 55 -6.80 -24.40 -20.82
CA THR A 55 -7.46 -23.07 -20.78
C THR A 55 -7.67 -22.63 -19.33
N LEU A 56 -8.14 -23.55 -18.49
CA LEU A 56 -8.42 -23.27 -17.08
C LEU A 56 -7.14 -22.98 -16.30
N LEU A 57 -6.06 -23.72 -16.54
CA LEU A 57 -4.75 -23.45 -15.95
C LEU A 57 -4.23 -22.06 -16.32
N VAL A 58 -4.35 -21.66 -17.58
CA VAL A 58 -3.92 -20.35 -18.06
C VAL A 58 -4.74 -19.24 -17.43
N ALA A 59 -6.06 -19.42 -17.31
CA ALA A 59 -6.93 -18.47 -16.64
C ALA A 59 -6.56 -18.28 -15.15
N LEU A 60 -6.23 -19.37 -14.44
CA LEU A 60 -5.79 -19.31 -13.05
C LEU A 60 -4.44 -18.58 -12.91
N VAL A 61 -3.50 -18.81 -13.83
CA VAL A 61 -2.22 -18.10 -13.84
C VAL A 61 -2.41 -16.60 -14.13
N ASP A 62 -3.27 -16.22 -15.09
CA ASP A 62 -3.61 -14.82 -15.36
C ASP A 62 -4.18 -14.13 -14.12
N LEU A 63 -5.15 -14.77 -13.49
CA LEU A 63 -5.82 -14.25 -12.30
C LEU A 63 -4.83 -14.09 -11.13
N GLY A 64 -3.96 -15.09 -10.92
CA GLY A 64 -2.93 -15.04 -9.90
C GLY A 64 -1.93 -13.91 -10.11
N LEU A 65 -1.46 -13.71 -11.35
CA LEU A 65 -0.53 -12.62 -11.70
C LEU A 65 -1.17 -11.25 -11.54
N LYS A 66 -2.42 -11.08 -12.00
CA LYS A 66 -3.19 -9.83 -11.82
C LYS A 66 -3.39 -9.52 -10.34
N TRP A 67 -3.76 -10.52 -9.54
CA TRP A 67 -3.93 -10.35 -8.10
C TRP A 67 -2.62 -9.99 -7.40
N PHE A 68 -1.53 -10.70 -7.71
CA PHE A 68 -0.20 -10.42 -7.14
C PHE A 68 0.31 -9.02 -7.50
N ASN A 69 0.20 -8.63 -8.77
CA ASN A 69 0.60 -7.30 -9.22
C ASN A 69 -0.26 -6.19 -8.60
N GLY A 70 -1.58 -6.42 -8.51
CA GLY A 70 -2.49 -5.50 -7.83
C GLY A 70 -2.15 -5.35 -6.35
N ASN A 71 -1.84 -6.45 -5.66
CA ASN A 71 -1.45 -6.44 -4.26
C ASN A 71 -0.11 -5.72 -4.05
N LEU A 72 0.86 -5.94 -4.94
CA LEU A 72 2.15 -5.24 -4.90
C LEU A 72 2.00 -3.74 -5.15
N ALA A 73 1.10 -3.32 -6.04
CA ALA A 73 0.81 -1.92 -6.29
C ALA A 73 0.16 -1.26 -5.06
N ARG A 74 -0.86 -1.88 -4.48
CA ARG A 74 -1.51 -1.42 -3.25
C ARG A 74 -0.53 -1.28 -2.10
N ASN A 75 0.33 -2.28 -1.89
CA ASN A 75 1.33 -2.24 -0.82
C ASN A 75 2.32 -1.06 -0.97
N ARG A 76 2.65 -0.66 -2.20
CA ARG A 76 3.50 0.52 -2.45
C ARG A 76 2.75 1.83 -2.18
N GLU A 77 1.48 1.91 -2.55
CA GLU A 77 0.64 3.08 -2.27
C GLU A 77 0.43 3.25 -0.77
N ASP A 78 0.16 2.16 -0.05
CA ASP A 78 0.00 2.16 1.40
C ASP A 78 1.31 2.56 2.09
N GLN A 79 2.45 1.99 1.66
CA GLN A 79 3.75 2.39 2.21
C GLN A 79 4.08 3.87 1.95
N ALA A 80 3.71 4.41 0.78
CA ALA A 80 3.89 5.83 0.49
C ALA A 80 2.97 6.72 1.34
N ARG A 81 1.72 6.30 1.57
CA ARG A 81 0.78 6.97 2.47
C ARG A 81 1.27 6.95 3.91
N ASP A 82 1.78 5.82 4.38
CA ASP A 82 2.32 5.69 5.73
C ASP A 82 3.55 6.59 5.93
N GLN A 83 4.45 6.64 4.96
CA GLN A 83 5.60 7.56 5.01
C GLN A 83 5.16 9.02 5.05
N ALA A 84 4.17 9.41 4.23
CA ALA A 84 3.62 10.77 4.24
C ALA A 84 2.94 11.11 5.58
N ASN A 85 2.17 10.18 6.13
CA ASN A 85 1.50 10.34 7.43
C ASN A 85 2.52 10.44 8.57
N GLN A 86 3.58 9.63 8.55
CA GLN A 86 4.66 9.73 9.55
C GLN A 86 5.39 11.06 9.45
N ALA A 87 5.69 11.56 8.24
CA ALA A 87 6.31 12.86 8.06
C ALA A 87 5.42 13.98 8.61
N ARG A 88 4.12 13.94 8.29
CA ARG A 88 3.14 14.91 8.79
C ARG A 88 2.98 14.85 10.31
N ASN A 89 2.94 13.65 10.90
CA ASN A 89 2.84 13.50 12.36
C ASN A 89 4.09 14.06 13.05
N ARG A 90 5.29 13.84 12.50
CA ARG A 90 6.52 14.43 13.04
C ARG A 90 6.52 15.96 12.97
N GLU A 91 5.94 16.52 11.91
CA GLU A 91 5.78 17.97 11.77
C GLU A 91 4.82 18.52 12.81
N ILE A 92 3.64 17.91 12.97
CA ILE A 92 2.66 18.27 14.01
C ILE A 92 3.28 18.16 15.40
N GLU A 93 4.03 17.10 15.71
CA GLU A 93 4.69 16.91 17.00
C GLU A 93 5.78 17.98 17.25
N ARG A 94 6.48 18.43 16.19
CA ARG A 94 7.44 19.54 16.29
C ARG A 94 6.73 20.86 16.55
N GLU A 95 5.65 21.14 15.84
CA GLU A 95 4.85 22.34 16.04
C GLU A 95 4.26 22.38 17.44
N GLN A 96 3.69 21.26 17.93
CA GLN A 96 3.16 21.16 19.29
C GLN A 96 4.23 21.44 20.34
N ARG A 97 5.42 20.82 20.22
CA ARG A 97 6.55 21.12 21.12
C ARG A 97 6.98 22.58 21.08
N GLN A 98 6.94 23.23 19.91
CA GLN A 98 7.26 24.65 19.80
C GLN A 98 6.20 25.53 20.47
N ILE A 99 4.93 25.22 20.27
CA ILE A 99 3.81 25.93 20.90
C ILE A 99 3.90 25.81 22.42
N GLU A 100 4.13 24.60 22.92
CA GLU A 100 4.28 24.31 24.34
C GLU A 100 5.47 25.08 24.95
N ARG A 101 6.65 25.02 24.32
CA ARG A 101 7.82 25.82 24.74
C ARG A 101 7.52 27.31 24.78
N LYS A 102 6.80 27.83 23.78
CA LYS A 102 6.42 29.24 23.74
C LYS A 102 5.44 29.60 24.87
N GLN A 103 4.46 28.75 25.15
CA GLN A 103 3.53 28.96 26.26
C GLN A 103 4.26 29.00 27.61
N TYR A 104 5.25 28.12 27.83
CA TYR A 104 6.07 28.17 29.05
C TYR A 104 6.91 29.45 29.15
N GLN A 105 7.51 29.89 28.04
CA GLN A 105 8.24 31.16 27.99
C GLN A 105 7.32 32.35 28.30
N ASP A 106 6.17 32.43 27.64
CA ASP A 106 5.19 33.51 27.85
C ASP A 106 4.71 33.56 29.31
N ARG A 107 4.44 32.41 29.94
CA ARG A 107 4.04 32.32 31.36
C ARG A 107 5.15 32.80 32.29
N ARG A 108 6.39 32.37 32.08
CA ARG A 108 7.54 32.79 32.88
C ARG A 108 7.77 34.29 32.74
N ASP A 109 7.74 34.79 31.52
CA ASP A 109 7.99 36.20 31.24
C ASP A 109 6.88 37.08 31.85
N PHE A 110 5.62 36.64 31.80
CA PHE A 110 4.52 37.31 32.50
C PHE A 110 4.72 37.34 34.02
N ALA A 111 5.10 36.23 34.63
CA ALA A 111 5.35 36.17 36.08
C ALA A 111 6.54 37.06 36.49
N LEU A 112 7.59 37.10 35.67
CA LEU A 112 8.74 37.96 35.87
C LEU A 112 8.34 39.43 35.80
N LEU A 113 7.57 39.83 34.77
CA LEU A 113 7.07 41.19 34.63
C LEU A 113 6.19 41.60 35.82
N THR A 114 5.35 40.69 36.30
CA THR A 114 4.50 40.93 37.48
C THR A 114 5.35 41.18 38.74
N TYR A 115 6.41 40.39 38.94
CA TYR A 115 7.34 40.58 40.06
C TYR A 115 8.15 41.88 39.93
N LEU A 116 8.61 42.24 38.73
CA LEU A 116 9.33 43.49 38.52
C LEU A 116 8.46 44.73 38.72
N ALA A 117 7.18 44.65 38.34
CA ALA A 117 6.21 45.72 38.58
C ALA A 117 5.92 45.89 40.07
N GLU A 118 5.80 44.78 40.81
CA GLU A 118 5.53 44.78 42.24
C GLU A 118 6.26 43.64 42.97
N PRO A 119 7.41 43.91 43.62
CA PRO A 119 8.27 42.89 44.21
C PRO A 119 7.76 42.46 45.59
N THR A 120 6.58 41.84 45.62
CA THR A 120 5.99 41.26 46.83
C THR A 120 6.42 39.80 47.04
N PRO A 121 6.38 39.29 48.28
CA PRO A 121 6.65 37.88 48.57
C PRO A 121 5.73 36.92 47.80
N GLU A 122 4.48 37.33 47.56
CA GLU A 122 3.51 36.55 46.78
C GLU A 122 3.93 36.43 45.31
N ASN A 123 4.34 37.53 44.67
CA ASN A 123 4.80 37.51 43.29
C ASN A 123 6.13 36.75 43.13
N GLN A 124 7.00 36.82 44.14
CA GLN A 124 8.23 36.01 44.19
C GLN A 124 7.91 34.51 44.25
N GLN A 125 6.95 34.09 45.08
CA GLN A 125 6.53 32.70 45.17
C GLN A 125 5.94 32.21 43.85
N LYS A 126 5.08 33.00 43.19
CA LYS A 126 4.50 32.66 41.87
C LYS A 126 5.57 32.47 40.80
N LEU A 127 6.55 33.37 40.72
CA LEU A 127 7.67 33.24 39.77
C LEU A 127 8.51 31.99 40.05
N THR A 128 8.82 31.73 41.32
CA THR A 128 9.63 30.57 41.70
C THR A 128 8.93 29.24 41.39
N ALA A 129 7.61 29.17 41.63
CA ALA A 129 6.81 27.99 41.32
C ALA A 129 6.80 27.68 39.82
N ILE A 130 6.62 28.70 38.96
CA ILE A 130 6.63 28.52 37.51
C ILE A 130 8.02 28.09 37.01
N CYS A 131 9.09 28.65 37.56
CA CYS A 131 10.45 28.22 37.20
C CYS A 131 10.73 26.77 37.61
N GLN A 132 10.23 26.32 38.76
CA GLN A 132 10.36 24.92 39.21
C GLN A 132 9.55 23.95 38.34
N GLU A 133 8.32 24.32 37.97
CA GLU A 133 7.49 23.53 37.06
C GLU A 133 8.15 23.36 35.68
N ILE A 134 8.74 24.43 35.14
CA ILE A 134 9.48 24.39 33.86
C ILE A 134 10.74 23.53 33.97
N GLN A 135 11.46 23.61 35.09
CA GLN A 135 12.66 22.80 35.32
C GLN A 135 12.30 21.30 35.34
N GLN A 136 11.25 20.91 36.06
CA GLN A 136 10.78 19.53 36.11
C GLN A 136 10.36 19.00 34.73
N ASN A 137 9.61 19.79 33.95
CA ASN A 137 9.20 19.40 32.59
C ASN A 137 10.33 19.38 31.55
N MET A 138 11.53 19.91 31.86
CA MET A 138 12.70 19.80 30.96
C MET A 138 13.62 18.61 31.30
N ASP A 139 13.51 18.09 32.53
CA ASP A 139 14.31 16.96 33.01
C ASP A 139 13.62 15.58 32.74
N ASP A 140 12.32 15.59 32.43
CA ASP A 140 11.52 14.43 31.97
C ASP A 140 11.51 14.27 30.42
#